data_AF-G0ZJ47-F1
#
_entry.id   AF-G0ZJ47-F1
#
_cell.length_a   1.000
_cell.length_b   1.000
_cell.length_c   1.000
_cell.angle_alpha   90.00
_cell.angle_beta   90.00
_cell.angle_gamma   90.00
#
_symmetry.space_group_name_H-M   'P 1'
#
loop_
_entity.id
_entity.type
_entity.pdbx_description
1 polymer ?
#
loop_
_entity_poly.entity_id
_entity_poly.type
_entity_poly.pdbx_seq_one_letter_code
_entity_poly.pdbx_strand_id
1 'polypeptide(L)'
;TEDFDIAGGQLQVKFDRIAPNANVSHTVVVKPKKYGYFNFTAAEVSYQPSEDSAEIQIGYTSEPGEGGIIAFRDYDRKFSPHVFDWLIFALLMIPALLVPYMMW
;
A
#
# COMPACT_ATOMS: atom_id res chain seq x y z
N THR A 1 -10.71 11.70 8.13
CA THR A 1 -10.11 12.38 6.95
C THR A 1 -8.93 13.28 7.30
N GLU A 2 -8.60 13.46 8.58
CA GLU A 2 -7.51 14.36 8.99
C GLU A 2 -6.11 13.77 8.69
N ASP A 3 -5.99 12.44 8.73
CA ASP A 3 -4.70 11.75 8.60
C ASP A 3 -4.37 11.27 7.18
N PHE A 4 -5.36 11.24 6.29
CA PHE A 4 -5.23 10.74 4.93
C PHE A 4 -5.88 11.71 3.95
N ASP A 5 -5.20 12.00 2.85
CA ASP A 5 -5.80 12.65 1.68
C ASP A 5 -6.34 11.61 0.72
N ILE A 6 -7.47 11.92 0.09
CA ILE A 6 -8.03 11.11 -0.98
C ILE A 6 -7.29 11.48 -2.26
N ALA A 7 -6.44 10.58 -2.76
CA ALA A 7 -5.74 10.77 -4.02
C ALA A 7 -6.62 10.38 -5.22
N GLY A 8 -7.59 9.49 -5.02
CA GLY A 8 -8.55 9.10 -6.04
C GLY A 8 -9.70 8.26 -5.52
N GLY A 9 -10.86 8.38 -6.15
CA GLY A 9 -12.09 7.69 -5.77
C GLY A 9 -12.92 8.46 -4.73
N GLN A 10 -13.88 7.77 -4.12
CA GLN A 10 -14.82 8.31 -3.15
C GLN A 10 -14.95 7.36 -1.98
N LEU A 11 -14.86 7.83 -0.73
CA LEU A 11 -14.97 6.96 0.46
C LEU A 11 -16.37 6.37 0.67
N GLN A 12 -17.38 7.04 0.13
CA GLN A 12 -18.76 6.58 0.15
C GLN A 12 -19.26 6.55 -1.28
N VAL A 13 -19.82 5.41 -1.67
CA VAL A 13 -20.41 5.21 -2.99
C VAL A 13 -21.76 4.54 -2.83
N LYS A 14 -22.72 4.96 -3.63
CA LYS A 14 -24.03 4.32 -3.73
C LYS A 14 -24.21 3.80 -5.15
N PHE A 15 -24.60 2.55 -5.26
CA PHE A 15 -24.99 1.93 -6.52
C PHE A 15 -26.50 1.70 -6.48
N ASP A 16 -27.24 2.28 -7.43
CA ASP A 16 -28.71 2.17 -7.41
C ASP A 16 -29.19 0.78 -7.80
N ARG A 17 -28.55 0.16 -8.80
CA ARG A 17 -28.87 -1.21 -9.23
C ARG A 17 -27.65 -1.90 -9.82
N ILE A 18 -27.46 -3.17 -9.46
CA ILE A 18 -26.49 -4.06 -10.10
C ILE A 18 -27.28 -5.10 -10.90
N ALA A 19 -26.98 -5.22 -12.19
CA ALA A 19 -27.67 -6.18 -13.05
C ALA A 19 -27.36 -7.63 -12.64
N PRO A 20 -28.27 -8.59 -12.91
CA PRO A 20 -27.98 -10.01 -12.69
C PRO A 20 -26.72 -10.43 -13.43
N ASN A 21 -25.84 -11.20 -12.78
CA ASN A 21 -24.53 -11.62 -13.29
C ASN A 21 -23.54 -10.47 -13.59
N ALA A 22 -23.77 -9.26 -13.08
CA ALA A 22 -22.82 -8.15 -13.17
C ALA A 22 -22.01 -8.00 -11.88
N ASN A 23 -20.74 -7.60 -12.03
CA ASN A 23 -19.84 -7.31 -10.92
C ASN A 23 -19.47 -5.84 -10.92
N VAL A 24 -19.42 -5.24 -9.74
CA VAL A 24 -18.96 -3.86 -9.54
C VAL A 24 -17.77 -3.89 -8.60
N SER A 25 -16.69 -3.22 -9.00
CA SER A 25 -15.50 -3.05 -8.17
C SER A 25 -15.33 -1.58 -7.83
N HIS A 26 -15.18 -1.30 -6.54
CA HIS A 26 -14.94 0.04 -6.03
C HIS A 26 -13.56 0.10 -5.40
N THR A 27 -12.79 1.14 -5.72
CA THR A 27 -11.42 1.30 -5.21
C THR A 27 -11.19 2.76 -4.86
N VAL A 28 -10.58 2.97 -3.70
CA VAL A 28 -10.19 4.29 -3.20
C VAL A 28 -8.70 4.28 -2.95
N VAL A 29 -8.02 5.31 -3.43
CA VAL A 29 -6.59 5.51 -3.20
C VAL A 29 -6.44 6.64 -2.21
N VAL A 30 -5.84 6.33 -1.06
CA VAL A 30 -5.54 7.29 0.00
C VAL A 30 -4.05 7.49 0.15
N LYS A 31 -3.64 8.71 0.45
CA LYS A 31 -2.25 9.08 0.74
C LYS A 31 -2.14 9.47 2.22
N PRO A 32 -1.27 8.83 3.00
CA PRO A 32 -1.05 9.21 4.40
C PRO A 32 -0.34 10.56 4.51
N LYS A 33 -0.76 11.38 5.46
CA LYS A 33 -0.12 12.67 5.81
C LYS A 33 0.96 12.52 6.87
N LYS A 34 0.81 11.53 7.76
CA LYS A 34 1.72 11.28 8.87
C LYS A 34 2.09 9.80 8.93
N TYR A 35 3.27 9.52 9.46
CA TYR A 35 3.75 8.17 9.76
C TYR A 35 3.26 7.75 11.16
N GLY A 36 3.16 6.44 11.39
CA GLY A 36 2.68 5.87 12.65
C GLY A 36 1.81 4.63 12.44
N TYR A 37 1.25 4.14 13.54
CA TYR A 37 0.30 3.04 13.53
C TYR A 37 -1.12 3.56 13.34
N PHE A 38 -1.86 2.90 12.44
CA PHE A 38 -3.23 3.24 12.11
C PHE A 38 -4.09 1.99 12.16
N ASN A 39 -5.31 2.15 12.67
CA ASN A 39 -6.30 1.08 12.65
C ASN A 39 -7.10 1.15 11.35
N PHE A 40 -6.96 0.12 10.53
CA PHE A 40 -7.75 -0.07 9.32
C PHE A 40 -8.94 -0.95 9.68
N THR A 41 -10.10 -0.31 9.82
CA THR A 41 -11.35 -0.97 10.21
C THR A 41 -12.08 -1.55 9.01
N ALA A 42 -13.05 -2.43 9.28
CA ALA A 42 -13.96 -2.96 8.27
C ALA A 42 -14.72 -1.84 7.56
N ALA A 43 -15.00 -2.06 6.27
CA ALA A 43 -15.98 -1.27 5.53
C ALA A 43 -17.38 -1.87 5.74
N GLU A 44 -18.38 -1.01 5.84
CA GLU A 44 -19.78 -1.40 5.91
C GLU A 44 -20.39 -1.37 4.50
N VAL A 45 -21.12 -2.43 4.16
CA VAL A 45 -21.85 -2.56 2.90
C VAL A 45 -23.31 -2.81 3.24
N SER A 46 -24.17 -1.89 2.82
CA SER A 46 -25.63 -2.05 2.92
C SER A 46 -26.22 -2.28 1.53
N TYR A 47 -27.09 -3.29 1.40
CA TYR A 47 -27.75 -3.60 0.13
C TYR A 47 -29.16 -4.15 0.34
N GLN A 48 -29.99 -4.00 -0.70
CA GLN A 48 -31.30 -4.64 -0.80
C GLN A 48 -31.16 -5.87 -1.72
N PRO A 49 -31.55 -7.08 -1.28
CA PRO A 49 -31.43 -8.29 -2.10
C PRO A 49 -32.31 -8.29 -3.36
N SER A 50 -33.45 -7.60 -3.31
CA SER A 50 -34.39 -7.42 -4.43
C SER A 50 -35.04 -6.03 -4.35
N GLU A 51 -35.56 -5.54 -5.47
CA GLU A 51 -36.21 -4.22 -5.56
C GLU A 51 -37.46 -4.10 -4.65
N ASP A 52 -38.12 -5.23 -4.37
CA ASP A 52 -39.31 -5.30 -3.52
C ASP A 52 -38.99 -5.61 -2.05
N SER A 53 -37.71 -5.81 -1.70
CA SER A 53 -37.31 -6.14 -0.33
C SER A 53 -37.37 -4.88 0.55
N ALA A 54 -38.23 -4.91 1.58
CA ALA A 54 -38.28 -3.87 2.60
C ALA A 54 -37.09 -3.93 3.58
N GLU A 55 -36.39 -5.06 3.64
CA GLU A 55 -35.29 -5.29 4.58
C GLU A 55 -33.93 -4.97 3.92
N ILE A 56 -33.19 -4.08 4.57
CA ILE A 56 -31.81 -3.72 4.20
C ILE A 56 -30.87 -4.68 4.91
N GLN A 57 -30.02 -5.35 4.15
CA GLN A 57 -28.97 -6.21 4.68
C GLN A 57 -27.70 -5.41 4.88
N ILE A 58 -27.07 -5.55 6.04
CA ILE A 58 -25.81 -4.89 6.40
C ILE A 58 -24.74 -5.96 6.54
N GLY A 59 -23.66 -5.83 5.78
CA GLY A 59 -22.47 -6.66 5.85
C GLY A 59 -21.24 -5.84 6.20
N TYR A 60 -20.26 -6.48 6.82
CA TYR A 60 -18.96 -5.89 7.10
C TYR A 60 -17.89 -6.64 6.32
N THR A 61 -16.93 -5.91 5.76
CA THR A 61 -15.76 -6.53 5.14
C THR A 61 -14.79 -7.03 6.20
N SER A 62 -13.87 -7.91 5.82
CA SER A 62 -12.73 -8.21 6.69
C SER A 62 -11.91 -6.95 6.94
N GLU A 63 -11.45 -6.79 8.17
CA GLU A 63 -10.59 -5.66 8.55
C GLU A 63 -9.13 -6.11 8.66
N PRO A 64 -8.17 -5.37 8.06
CA PRO A 64 -6.74 -5.67 8.19
C PRO A 64 -6.18 -5.49 9.60
N GLY A 65 -6.85 -4.72 10.47
CA GLY A 65 -6.38 -4.39 11.82
C GLY A 65 -5.37 -3.25 11.84
N GLU A 66 -4.44 -3.29 12.80
CA GLU A 66 -3.42 -2.25 12.94
C GLU A 66 -2.30 -2.39 11.89
N GLY A 67 -2.12 -1.35 11.08
CA GLY A 67 -1.06 -1.27 10.08
C GLY A 67 -0.12 -0.10 10.36
N GLY A 68 1.19 -0.34 10.23
CA GLY A 68 2.22 0.67 10.41
C GLY A 68 2.60 1.36 9.10
N ILE A 69 2.56 2.68 9.09
CA ILE A 69 3.10 3.52 8.00
C ILE A 69 4.46 4.05 8.44
N ILE A 70 5.50 3.59 7.77
CA ILE A 70 6.90 3.97 8.06
C ILE A 70 7.25 5.31 7.44
N ALA A 71 8.08 6.09 8.14
CA ALA A 71 8.60 7.34 7.61
C ALA A 71 9.53 7.07 6.42
N PHE A 72 9.46 7.93 5.39
CA PHE A 72 10.27 7.78 4.19
C PHE A 72 11.77 7.71 4.50
N ARG A 73 12.27 8.53 5.43
CA ARG A 73 13.67 8.50 5.86
C ARG A 73 14.09 7.13 6.41
N ASP A 74 13.22 6.50 7.19
CA ASP A 74 13.55 5.22 7.83
C ASP A 74 13.44 4.07 6.82
N TYR A 75 12.50 4.16 5.88
CA TYR A 75 12.45 3.29 4.70
C TYR A 75 13.71 3.44 3.84
N ASP A 76 14.03 4.67 3.44
CA ASP A 76 15.19 4.98 2.60
C ASP A 76 16.47 4.48 3.26
N ARG A 77 16.70 4.75 4.54
CA ARG A 77 17.87 4.20 5.25
C ARG A 77 17.93 2.66 5.22
N LYS A 78 16.80 1.97 5.31
CA LYS A 78 16.76 0.50 5.36
C LYS A 78 16.89 -0.14 3.97
N PHE A 79 16.37 0.52 2.94
CA PHE A 79 16.29 0.00 1.58
C PHE A 79 17.18 0.77 0.59
N SER A 80 18.02 1.70 1.06
CA SER A 80 18.91 2.51 0.23
C SER A 80 19.91 1.59 -0.47
N PRO A 81 20.00 1.65 -1.80
CA PRO A 81 20.95 0.85 -2.55
C PRO A 81 22.34 1.48 -2.39
N HIS A 82 23.25 0.77 -1.72
CA HIS A 82 24.62 1.23 -1.43
C HIS A 82 25.53 1.10 -2.67
N VAL A 83 25.02 1.43 -3.86
CA VAL A 83 25.69 1.19 -5.16
C VAL A 83 27.05 1.88 -5.21
N PHE A 84 27.13 3.12 -4.70
CA PHE A 84 28.38 3.87 -4.70
C PHE A 84 29.43 3.24 -3.80
N ASP A 85 29.03 2.73 -2.63
CA ASP A 85 29.93 2.02 -1.73
C ASP A 85 30.44 0.73 -2.39
N TRP A 86 29.55 -0.04 -3.05
CA TRP A 86 29.94 -1.22 -3.81
C TRP A 86 30.92 -0.91 -4.94
N LEU A 87 30.75 0.20 -5.65
CA LEU A 87 31.68 0.64 -6.69
C LEU A 87 33.06 0.99 -6.11
N ILE A 88 33.10 1.69 -4.97
CA ILE A 88 34.36 1.98 -4.28
C ILE A 88 35.03 0.68 -3.85
N PHE A 89 34.31 -0.26 -3.23
CA PHE A 89 34.85 -1.56 -2.86
C PHE A 89 35.41 -2.33 -4.06
N ALA A 90 34.68 -2.32 -5.19
CA ALA A 90 35.16 -2.93 -6.42
C ALA A 90 36.46 -2.27 -6.91
N LEU A 91 36.54 -0.94 -6.90
CA LEU A 91 37.73 -0.20 -7.32
C LEU A 91 38.94 -0.45 -6.40
N LEU A 92 38.72 -0.54 -5.09
CA LEU A 92 39.75 -0.87 -4.11
C LEU A 92 40.23 -2.32 -4.20
N MET A 93 39.37 -3.24 -4.65
CA MET A 93 39.74 -4.63 -4.91
C MET A 93 40.63 -4.79 -6.16
N ILE A 94 40.55 -3.87 -7.12
CA ILE A 94 41.32 -3.97 -8.37
C ILE A 94 42.84 -4.07 -8.12
N PRO A 95 43.50 -3.18 -7.34
CA PRO A 95 44.92 -3.34 -7.02
C PRO A 95 45.24 -4.63 -6.26
N ALA A 96 44.37 -5.01 -5.32
CA ALA A 96 44.55 -6.20 -4.49
C ALA A 96 44.49 -7.49 -5.31
N LEU A 97 43.75 -7.51 -6.43
CA LEU A 97 43.66 -8.65 -7.34
C LEU A 97 44.71 -8.58 -8.47
N LEU A 98 44.90 -7.40 -9.07
CA LEU A 98 45.79 -7.23 -10.22
C LEU A 98 47.28 -7.35 -9.87
N VAL A 99 47.72 -6.79 -8.74
CA VAL A 99 49.16 -6.81 -8.40
C VAL A 99 49.66 -8.24 -8.17
N PRO A 100 49.01 -9.10 -7.35
CA PRO A 100 49.42 -10.49 -7.23
C PRO A 100 49.32 -11.27 -8.54
N TYR A 101 48.28 -11.03 -9.35
CA TYR A 101 48.13 -11.68 -10.66
C TYR A 101 49.30 -11.37 -11.60
N MET A 102 49.78 -10.12 -11.62
CA MET A 102 50.94 -9.72 -12.43
C MET A 102 52.28 -10.25 -11.89
N MET A 103 52.34 -10.64 -10.62
CA MET A 103 53.54 -11.16 -9.96
C MET A 103 53.65 -12.69 -10.01
N TRP A 104 52.62 -13.38 -10.50
CA TRP A 104 52.59 -14.83 -10.69
C TRP A 104 53.16 -15.22 -12.05
#